data_AF-A0A946XJL1-F1
#
_entry.id   AF-A0A946XJL1-F1
#
_cell.length_a   1.000
_cell.length_b   1.000
_cell.length_c   1.000
_cell.angle_alpha   90.00
_cell.angle_beta   90.00
_cell.angle_gamma   90.00
#
_symmetry.space_group_name_H-M   'P 1'
#
loop_
_entity.id
_entity.type
_entity.pdbx_description
1 polymer ?
#
loop_
_entity_poly.entity_id
_entity_poly.type
_entity_poly.pdbx_seq_one_letter_code
_entity_poly.pdbx_strand_id
1 'polypeptide(L)'
;RYWEGYYKNEDDINYIVIDSGLDTQDIPVNIFIGCDPATDIDTKHADFSVIMVVAIDVNNNCYVIEYERHRSIPTIGSKDPSNGNIIGRSGVVDYIISLYGKYNCVSATVEDVAMNRSIFQAMNDERRRLNRFDISVIPEKPGGQNKRNRIYSGLSGRFSMGTVFLRTNMFDLINEIITFGPKMSHDDTIESLYYSTVHAFPPNMKQNDDKRKWYKPKRKAKSWVTA
;
A
#
# COMPACT_ATOMS: atom_id res chain seq x y z
N ARG A 1 -2.75 16.83 -1.20
CA ARG A 1 -2.55 17.69 -0.01
C ARG A 1 -1.38 17.13 0.79
N TYR A 2 -0.76 17.90 1.69
CA TYR A 2 0.26 17.35 2.58
C TYR A 2 -0.31 16.95 3.93
N TRP A 3 0.35 16.01 4.61
CA TRP A 3 0.10 15.69 6.00
C TRP A 3 1.43 15.58 6.76
N GLU A 4 1.39 15.94 8.04
CA GLU A 4 2.50 15.81 8.97
C GLU A 4 2.05 14.97 10.18
N GLY A 5 2.93 14.10 10.65
CA GLY A 5 2.59 13.09 11.64
C GLY A 5 3.31 11.77 11.45
N TYR A 6 2.90 10.78 12.23
CA TYR A 6 3.54 9.47 12.27
C TYR A 6 2.52 8.32 12.37
N TYR A 7 2.97 7.13 12.00
CA TYR A 7 2.21 5.90 12.16
C TYR A 7 2.42 5.35 13.58
N LYS A 8 1.34 4.88 14.20
CA LYS A 8 1.35 4.20 15.49
C LYS A 8 0.49 2.93 15.38
N ASN A 9 0.94 1.83 15.98
CA ASN A 9 0.10 0.66 16.24
C ASN A 9 0.00 0.46 17.75
N GLU A 10 -1.23 0.32 18.24
CA GLU A 10 -1.54 0.16 19.66
C GLU A 10 -2.74 -0.78 19.79
N ASP A 11 -2.62 -1.84 20.61
CA ASP A 11 -3.64 -2.87 20.81
C ASP A 11 -4.19 -3.48 19.50
N ASP A 12 -3.29 -3.82 18.56
CA ASP A 12 -3.61 -4.34 17.22
C ASP A 12 -4.49 -3.40 16.36
N ILE A 13 -4.50 -2.10 16.69
CA ILE A 13 -5.16 -1.06 15.89
C ILE A 13 -4.10 -0.11 15.33
N ASN A 14 -4.14 0.09 14.01
CA ASN A 14 -3.30 1.05 13.33
C ASN A 14 -3.90 2.46 13.42
N TYR A 15 -3.05 3.45 13.65
CA TYR A 15 -3.38 4.86 13.68
C TYR A 15 -2.41 5.67 12.82
N ILE A 16 -2.95 6.72 12.21
CA ILE A 16 -2.16 7.88 11.79
C ILE A 16 -2.36 8.95 12.85
N VAL A 17 -1.25 9.39 13.45
CA VAL A 17 -1.23 10.44 14.45
C VAL A 17 -0.89 11.74 13.76
N ILE A 18 -1.85 12.66 13.73
CA ILE A 18 -1.66 14.01 13.17
C ILE A 18 -1.41 14.97 14.33
N ASP A 19 -0.27 15.66 14.29
CA ASP A 19 0.06 16.70 15.24
C ASP A 19 -0.14 18.07 14.58
N SER A 20 -1.10 18.83 15.10
CA SER A 20 -1.40 20.18 14.64
C SER A 20 -0.69 21.27 15.47
N GLY A 21 0.14 20.88 16.44
CA GLY A 21 0.79 21.76 17.41
C GLY A 21 -0.13 22.27 18.53
N LEU A 22 -1.46 22.17 18.36
CA LEU A 22 -2.48 22.50 19.36
C LEU A 22 -3.17 21.26 19.91
N ASP A 23 -3.32 20.24 19.07
CA ASP A 23 -3.92 18.96 19.41
C ASP A 23 -3.24 17.84 18.62
N THR A 24 -3.16 16.67 19.24
CA THR A 24 -2.63 15.45 18.65
C THR A 24 -3.80 14.48 18.49
N GLN A 25 -4.13 14.14 17.25
CA GLN A 25 -5.27 13.29 16.95
C GLN A 25 -4.82 11.91 16.46
N ASP A 26 -5.25 10.88 17.19
CA ASP A 26 -5.14 9.48 16.76
C ASP A 26 -6.33 9.13 15.84
N ILE A 27 -6.04 8.92 14.56
CA ILE A 27 -7.04 8.55 13.55
C ILE A 27 -6.85 7.07 13.20
N PRO A 28 -7.82 6.18 13.48
CA PRO A 28 -7.68 4.76 13.18
C PRO A 28 -7.71 4.55 11.67
N VAL A 29 -6.86 3.65 11.20
CA VAL A 29 -6.68 3.36 9.78
C VAL A 29 -6.60 1.86 9.51
N ASN A 30 -6.96 1.46 8.31
CA ASN A 30 -6.47 0.21 7.72
C ASN A 30 -5.29 0.55 6.81
N ILE A 31 -4.28 -0.31 6.77
CA ILE A 31 -3.08 -0.09 5.95
C ILE A 31 -3.01 -1.12 4.83
N PHE A 32 -2.66 -0.66 3.63
CA PHE A 32 -2.59 -1.46 2.42
C PHE A 32 -1.29 -1.21 1.68
N ILE A 33 -0.84 -2.21 0.93
CA ILE A 33 0.29 -2.08 0.02
C ILE A 33 -0.21 -2.13 -1.42
N GLY A 34 0.30 -1.26 -2.27
CA GLY A 34 0.22 -1.37 -3.73
C GLY A 34 1.60 -1.62 -4.31
N CYS A 35 1.71 -2.53 -5.26
CA CYS A 35 2.97 -2.83 -5.92
C CYS A 35 2.80 -2.90 -7.43
N ASP A 36 3.60 -2.08 -8.10
CA ASP A 36 3.89 -2.15 -9.53
C ASP A 36 5.31 -2.72 -9.70
N PRO A 37 5.46 -4.01 -10.04
CA PRO A 37 6.77 -4.61 -10.23
C PRO A 37 7.31 -4.33 -11.64
N ALA A 38 8.56 -3.89 -11.72
CA ALA A 38 9.24 -3.77 -12.99
C ALA A 38 9.36 -5.15 -13.67
N THR A 39 9.05 -5.20 -14.96
CA THR A 39 9.11 -6.44 -15.76
C THR A 39 10.50 -6.71 -16.36
N ASP A 40 11.35 -5.67 -16.47
CA ASP A 40 12.72 -5.77 -16.98
C ASP A 40 13.72 -5.48 -15.86
N ILE A 41 14.74 -6.32 -15.72
CA ILE A 41 15.77 -6.23 -14.67
C ILE A 41 17.13 -5.82 -15.27
N ASP A 42 17.36 -6.02 -16.58
CA ASP A 42 18.72 -6.12 -17.15
C ASP A 42 19.21 -4.87 -17.90
N THR A 43 18.50 -3.74 -17.82
CA THR A 43 18.90 -2.52 -18.54
C THR A 43 18.99 -1.28 -17.64
N LYS A 44 19.90 -0.34 -17.98
CA LYS A 44 19.94 0.99 -17.34
C LYS A 44 18.66 1.79 -17.57
N HIS A 45 17.77 1.34 -18.46
CA HIS A 45 16.47 1.94 -18.75
C HIS A 45 15.31 1.14 -18.15
N ALA A 46 15.60 0.12 -17.35
CA ALA A 46 14.59 -0.67 -16.67
C ALA A 46 13.63 0.22 -15.86
N ASP A 47 12.35 -0.15 -15.91
CA ASP A 47 11.29 0.47 -15.14
C ASP A 47 11.54 0.32 -13.64
N PHE A 48 10.85 1.12 -12.83
CA PHE A 48 11.02 1.03 -11.38
C PHE A 48 10.02 0.05 -10.79
N SER A 49 10.48 -0.79 -9.88
CA SER A 49 9.58 -1.47 -8.97
C SER A 49 9.22 -0.50 -7.85
N VAL A 50 7.93 -0.24 -7.67
CA VAL A 50 7.44 0.59 -6.57
C VAL A 50 6.58 -0.25 -5.64
N ILE A 51 6.85 -0.15 -4.34
CA ILE A 51 6.07 -0.78 -3.27
C ILE A 51 5.59 0.34 -2.35
N MET A 52 4.31 0.70 -2.46
CA MET A 52 3.72 1.85 -1.78
C MET A 52 2.83 1.42 -0.63
N VAL A 53 2.99 2.05 0.53
CA VAL A 53 2.16 1.85 1.71
C VAL A 53 1.18 3.01 1.87
N VAL A 54 -0.11 2.71 1.97
CA VAL A 54 -1.17 3.70 2.21
C VAL A 54 -2.02 3.34 3.42
N ALA A 55 -2.43 4.35 4.18
CA ALA A 55 -3.43 4.24 5.23
C ALA A 55 -4.77 4.82 4.76
N ILE A 56 -5.86 4.09 5.00
CA ILE A 56 -7.23 4.54 4.78
C ILE A 56 -7.90 4.77 6.13
N ASP A 57 -8.36 5.99 6.39
CA ASP A 57 -9.09 6.31 7.62
C ASP A 57 -10.59 5.96 7.55
N VAL A 58 -11.30 6.16 8.65
CA VAL A 58 -12.76 5.95 8.76
C VAL A 58 -13.59 6.79 7.78
N ASN A 59 -13.06 7.91 7.29
CA ASN A 59 -13.71 8.80 6.32
C ASN A 59 -13.25 8.51 4.88
N ASN A 60 -12.51 7.42 4.69
CA ASN A 60 -11.93 7.00 3.43
C ASN A 60 -10.87 7.98 2.85
N ASN A 61 -10.25 8.81 3.69
CA ASN A 61 -9.06 9.56 3.34
C ASN A 61 -7.87 8.61 3.17
N CYS A 62 -7.04 8.87 2.17
CA CYS A 62 -5.88 8.08 1.80
C CYS A 62 -4.59 8.84 2.15
N TYR A 63 -3.81 8.31 3.08
CA TYR A 63 -2.52 8.84 3.50
C TYR A 63 -1.42 7.96 2.92
N VAL A 64 -0.57 8.50 2.06
CA VAL A 64 0.64 7.80 1.61
C VAL A 64 1.67 7.90 2.73
N ILE A 65 2.10 6.75 3.26
CA ILE A 65 2.96 6.67 4.45
C ILE A 65 4.43 6.65 4.05
N GLU A 66 4.78 5.71 3.17
CA GLU A 66 6.13 5.40 2.69
C GLU A 66 5.99 4.68 1.35
N TYR A 67 7.00 4.80 0.49
CA TYR A 67 7.15 3.89 -0.63
C TYR A 67 8.63 3.58 -0.88
N GLU A 68 8.89 2.35 -1.30
CA GLU A 68 10.17 1.91 -1.81
C GLU A 68 10.14 2.03 -3.33
N ARG A 69 11.15 2.64 -3.93
CA ARG A 69 11.28 2.81 -5.38
C ARG A 69 12.67 2.39 -5.83
N HIS A 70 12.74 1.25 -6.51
CA HIS A 70 14.01 0.64 -6.88
C HIS A 70 14.04 0.27 -8.35
N ARG A 71 15.19 0.49 -8.99
CA ARG A 71 15.46 0.03 -10.35
C ARG A 71 16.21 -1.29 -10.30
N SER A 72 15.86 -2.23 -11.19
CA SER A 72 16.58 -3.50 -11.37
C SER A 72 16.75 -4.30 -10.06
N ILE A 73 15.68 -4.42 -9.28
CA ILE A 73 15.66 -5.34 -8.13
C ILE A 73 15.10 -6.70 -8.55
N PRO A 74 15.59 -7.81 -7.97
CA PRO A 74 15.08 -9.12 -8.30
C PRO A 74 13.66 -9.30 -7.74
N THR A 75 12.96 -10.33 -8.21
CA THR A 75 11.70 -10.80 -7.59
C THR A 75 11.86 -11.07 -6.09
N ILE A 76 12.98 -11.71 -5.72
CA ILE A 76 13.34 -12.06 -4.35
C ILE A 76 14.85 -11.93 -4.19
N GLY A 77 15.30 -11.41 -3.04
CA GLY A 77 16.71 -11.30 -2.72
C GLY A 77 17.34 -12.67 -2.44
N SER A 78 18.60 -12.82 -2.84
CA SER A 78 19.37 -14.04 -2.58
C SER A 78 19.43 -14.31 -1.08
N LYS A 79 19.25 -15.57 -0.67
CA LYS A 79 19.24 -15.96 0.75
C LYS A 79 20.51 -16.73 1.10
N ASP A 80 21.05 -16.47 2.27
CA ASP A 80 22.08 -17.30 2.88
C ASP A 80 21.49 -18.68 3.21
N PRO A 81 22.04 -19.78 2.66
CA PRO A 81 21.52 -21.12 2.93
C PRO A 81 21.55 -21.51 4.41
N SER A 82 22.43 -20.91 5.21
CA SER A 82 22.63 -21.28 6.62
C SER A 82 21.63 -20.65 7.58
N ASN A 83 21.18 -19.42 7.31
CA ASN A 83 20.35 -18.63 8.24
C ASN A 83 19.13 -17.98 7.57
N GLY A 84 19.02 -18.02 6.23
CA GLY A 84 17.92 -17.44 5.48
C GLY A 84 17.90 -15.91 5.41
N ASN A 85 18.99 -15.23 5.84
CA ASN A 85 19.14 -13.79 5.71
C ASN A 85 19.40 -13.39 4.26
N ILE A 86 19.04 -12.16 3.90
CA ILE A 86 19.28 -11.63 2.55
C ILE A 86 20.78 -11.37 2.37
N ILE A 87 21.34 -11.91 1.30
CA ILE A 87 22.67 -11.61 0.79
C ILE A 87 22.51 -10.66 -0.40
N GLY A 88 23.09 -9.47 -0.31
CA GLY A 88 23.05 -8.48 -1.38
C GLY A 88 21.78 -7.62 -1.34
N ARG A 89 21.03 -7.57 -2.45
CA ARG A 89 19.85 -6.69 -2.59
C ARG A 89 18.57 -7.42 -2.23
N SER A 90 17.68 -6.73 -1.50
CA SER A 90 16.30 -7.15 -1.31
C SER A 90 15.55 -7.16 -2.64
N GLY A 91 14.67 -8.14 -2.82
CA GLY A 91 13.74 -8.20 -3.94
C GLY A 91 12.36 -7.64 -3.60
N VAL A 92 11.48 -7.60 -4.60
CA VAL A 92 10.09 -7.12 -4.45
C VAL A 92 9.35 -7.85 -3.32
N VAL A 93 9.47 -9.18 -3.26
CA VAL A 93 8.85 -10.01 -2.22
C VAL A 93 9.34 -9.63 -0.81
N ASP A 94 10.64 -9.35 -0.68
CA ASP A 94 11.24 -8.98 0.61
C ASP A 94 10.72 -7.63 1.11
N TYR A 95 10.61 -6.65 0.21
CA TYR A 95 10.05 -5.35 0.53
C TYR A 95 8.58 -5.45 0.93
N ILE A 96 7.78 -6.22 0.21
CA ILE A 96 6.37 -6.44 0.58
C ILE A 96 6.29 -7.06 1.97
N ILE A 97 7.02 -8.14 2.25
CA ILE A 97 6.95 -8.82 3.56
C ILE A 97 7.41 -7.88 4.70
N SER A 98 8.50 -7.15 4.48
CA SER A 98 9.06 -6.19 5.44
C SER A 98 8.05 -5.08 5.76
N LEU A 99 7.52 -4.41 4.73
CA LEU A 99 6.56 -3.31 4.89
C LEU A 99 5.23 -3.82 5.46
N TYR A 100 4.79 -5.02 5.06
CA TYR A 100 3.56 -5.63 5.57
C TYR A 100 3.64 -5.85 7.08
N GLY A 101 4.78 -6.34 7.57
CA GLY A 101 5.04 -6.50 9.00
C GLY A 101 5.20 -5.17 9.72
N LYS A 102 6.01 -4.25 9.17
CA LYS A 102 6.29 -2.92 9.74
C LYS A 102 5.01 -2.13 10.01
N TYR A 103 4.03 -2.22 9.10
CA TYR A 103 2.81 -1.42 9.17
C TYR A 103 1.54 -2.23 9.50
N ASN A 104 1.67 -3.50 9.90
CA ASN A 104 0.52 -4.37 10.19
C ASN A 104 -0.56 -4.26 9.10
N CYS A 105 -0.15 -4.47 7.84
CA CYS A 105 -1.01 -4.28 6.70
C CYS A 105 -2.17 -5.30 6.67
N VAL A 106 -3.30 -4.89 6.11
CA VAL A 106 -4.47 -5.74 5.89
C VAL A 106 -4.28 -6.61 4.65
N SER A 107 -3.74 -6.04 3.58
CA SER A 107 -3.41 -6.75 2.35
C SER A 107 -2.42 -5.97 1.50
N ALA A 108 -1.76 -6.67 0.59
CA ALA A 108 -0.99 -6.10 -0.51
C ALA A 108 -1.67 -6.43 -1.84
N THR A 109 -1.72 -5.47 -2.76
CA THR A 109 -2.17 -5.66 -4.14
C THR A 109 -0.97 -5.58 -5.05
N VAL A 110 -0.75 -6.58 -5.89
CA VAL A 110 0.38 -6.65 -6.82
C VAL A 110 -0.16 -6.83 -8.23
N GLU A 111 0.37 -6.08 -9.18
CA GLU A 111 0.01 -6.27 -10.59
C GLU A 111 0.30 -7.72 -11.06
N ASP A 112 -0.72 -8.38 -11.63
CA ASP A 112 -0.62 -9.71 -12.23
C ASP A 112 -0.56 -9.61 -13.76
N VAL A 113 0.67 -9.46 -14.25
CA VAL A 113 1.03 -9.66 -15.66
C VAL A 113 1.84 -10.93 -15.82
N ALA A 114 1.80 -11.51 -17.01
CA ALA A 114 2.46 -12.78 -17.30
C ALA A 114 3.96 -12.79 -16.93
N MET A 115 4.65 -11.67 -17.11
CA MET A 115 6.09 -11.52 -16.80
C MET A 115 6.38 -11.53 -15.30
N ASN A 116 5.43 -11.11 -14.45
CA ASN A 116 5.63 -10.92 -13.01
C ASN A 116 5.05 -12.07 -12.17
N ARG A 117 4.54 -13.14 -12.79
CA ARG A 117 3.92 -14.27 -12.07
C ARG A 117 4.85 -15.01 -11.11
N SER A 118 6.17 -14.95 -11.35
CA SER A 118 7.18 -15.49 -10.46
C SER A 118 7.13 -14.86 -9.06
N ILE A 119 6.65 -13.62 -8.93
CA ILE A 119 6.48 -12.92 -7.65
C ILE A 119 5.51 -13.69 -6.75
N PHE A 120 4.39 -14.18 -7.28
CA PHE A 120 3.40 -14.89 -6.48
C PHE A 120 3.91 -16.26 -6.02
N GLN A 121 4.70 -16.93 -6.86
CA GLN A 121 5.36 -18.17 -6.48
C GLN A 121 6.37 -17.93 -5.35
N ALA A 122 7.28 -16.97 -5.55
CA ALA A 122 8.29 -16.60 -4.55
C ALA A 122 7.65 -16.13 -3.22
N MET A 123 6.56 -15.37 -3.29
CA MET A 123 5.79 -14.96 -2.12
C MET A 123 5.24 -16.17 -1.35
N ASN A 124 4.67 -17.16 -2.04
CA ASN A 124 4.15 -18.37 -1.40
C ASN A 124 5.26 -19.25 -0.81
N ASP A 125 6.45 -19.26 -1.42
CA ASP A 125 7.63 -19.94 -0.88
C ASP A 125 8.11 -19.26 0.41
N GLU A 126 8.22 -17.94 0.42
CA GLU A 126 8.64 -17.18 1.60
C GLU A 126 7.62 -17.23 2.74
N ARG A 127 6.31 -17.18 2.44
CA ARG A 127 5.27 -17.37 3.47
C ARG A 127 5.42 -18.70 4.18
N ARG A 128 5.71 -19.78 3.43
CA ARG A 128 5.95 -21.10 4.00
C ARG A 128 7.22 -21.13 4.82
N ARG A 129 8.32 -20.59 4.30
CA ARG A 129 9.62 -20.53 4.98
C ARG A 129 9.55 -19.75 6.30
N LEU A 130 8.84 -18.63 6.31
CA LEU A 130 8.71 -17.73 7.46
C LEU A 130 7.52 -18.07 8.37
N ASN A 131 6.69 -19.05 7.99
CA ASN A 131 5.41 -19.36 8.65
C ASN A 131 4.49 -18.12 8.80
N ARG A 132 4.43 -17.30 7.74
CA ARG A 132 3.67 -16.03 7.68
C ARG A 132 2.48 -16.12 6.70
N PHE A 133 1.56 -17.03 6.98
CA PHE A 133 0.34 -17.20 6.17
C PHE A 133 -0.69 -16.08 6.36
N ASP A 134 -0.48 -15.22 7.36
CA ASP A 134 -1.28 -14.01 7.62
C ASP A 134 -1.08 -12.92 6.57
N ILE A 135 0.04 -12.93 5.83
CA ILE A 135 0.31 -11.95 4.78
C ILE A 135 -0.66 -12.22 3.63
N SER A 136 -1.60 -11.32 3.36
CA SER A 136 -2.54 -11.41 2.23
C SER A 136 -2.02 -10.64 1.03
N VAL A 137 -1.90 -11.30 -0.13
CA VAL A 137 -1.45 -10.69 -1.40
C VAL A 137 -2.48 -11.02 -2.46
N ILE A 138 -3.01 -9.97 -3.08
CA ILE A 138 -4.07 -10.03 -4.08
C ILE A 138 -3.42 -9.78 -5.45
N PRO A 139 -3.45 -10.76 -6.38
CA PRO A 139 -3.05 -10.54 -7.76
C PRO A 139 -4.12 -9.70 -8.46
N GLU A 140 -3.75 -8.54 -8.99
CA GLU A 140 -4.65 -7.64 -9.71
C GLU A 140 -4.25 -7.58 -11.19
N LYS A 141 -5.10 -8.07 -12.08
CA LYS A 141 -4.83 -7.96 -13.51
C LYS A 141 -4.95 -6.50 -13.95
N PRO A 142 -4.08 -6.01 -14.85
CA PRO A 142 -4.24 -4.69 -15.45
C PRO A 142 -5.57 -4.63 -16.23
N GLY A 143 -6.57 -3.98 -15.66
CA GLY A 143 -7.86 -3.75 -16.30
C GLY A 143 -7.77 -2.70 -17.41
N GLY A 144 -8.57 -2.89 -18.47
CA GLY A 144 -8.68 -1.94 -19.60
C GLY A 144 -7.48 -1.95 -20.55
N GLN A 145 -7.71 -1.50 -21.79
CA GLN A 145 -6.68 -1.46 -22.84
C GLN A 145 -5.65 -0.33 -22.64
N ASN A 146 -5.97 0.70 -21.84
CA ASN A 146 -5.14 1.89 -21.68
C ASN A 146 -4.84 2.17 -20.20
N LYS A 147 -3.56 2.01 -19.83
CA LYS A 147 -2.98 2.26 -18.50
C LYS A 147 -3.40 3.61 -17.90
N ARG A 148 -3.29 4.69 -18.68
CA ARG A 148 -3.64 6.04 -18.21
C ARG A 148 -5.11 6.16 -17.85
N ASN A 149 -5.99 5.57 -18.65
CA ASN A 149 -7.43 5.59 -18.38
C ASN A 149 -7.77 4.80 -17.11
N ARG A 150 -7.10 3.66 -16.88
CA ARG A 150 -7.24 2.88 -15.63
C ARG A 150 -6.88 3.73 -14.41
N ILE A 151 -5.67 4.27 -14.39
CA ILE A 151 -5.18 5.09 -13.27
C ILE A 151 -6.09 6.30 -13.05
N TYR A 152 -6.47 7.00 -14.13
CA TYR A 152 -7.39 8.13 -14.08
C TYR A 152 -8.74 7.72 -13.48
N SER A 153 -9.33 6.62 -13.96
CA SER A 153 -10.64 6.15 -13.47
C SER A 153 -10.60 5.75 -11.99
N GLY A 154 -9.50 5.16 -11.52
CA GLY A 154 -9.37 4.73 -10.12
C GLY A 154 -9.07 5.87 -9.14
N LEU A 155 -8.31 6.88 -9.57
CA LEU A 155 -7.82 7.93 -8.67
C LEU A 155 -8.52 9.29 -8.83
N SER A 156 -9.19 9.56 -9.96
CA SER A 156 -9.83 10.86 -10.24
C SER A 156 -10.78 11.29 -9.13
N GLY A 157 -11.68 10.42 -8.68
CA GLY A 157 -12.60 10.73 -7.58
C GLY A 157 -11.89 11.13 -6.29
N ARG A 158 -10.83 10.39 -5.91
CA ARG A 158 -10.03 10.69 -4.71
C ARG A 158 -9.32 12.04 -4.82
N PHE A 159 -8.73 12.34 -5.98
CA PHE A 159 -8.06 13.60 -6.25
C PHE A 159 -9.03 14.79 -6.30
N SER A 160 -10.17 14.66 -7.00
CA SER A 160 -11.19 15.71 -7.07
C SER A 160 -11.79 16.03 -5.71
N MET A 161 -11.97 15.04 -4.84
CA MET A 161 -12.43 15.25 -3.46
C MET A 161 -11.32 15.72 -2.50
N GLY A 162 -10.06 15.75 -2.95
CA GLY A 162 -8.94 16.16 -2.11
C GLY A 162 -8.65 15.21 -0.94
N THR A 163 -8.96 13.91 -1.10
CA THR A 163 -8.84 12.88 -0.06
C THR A 163 -7.48 12.17 -0.05
N VAL A 164 -6.55 12.58 -0.92
CA VAL A 164 -5.18 12.05 -0.98
C VAL A 164 -4.20 12.99 -0.28
N PHE A 165 -3.53 12.45 0.74
CA PHE A 165 -2.56 13.13 1.58
C PHE A 165 -1.18 12.50 1.39
N LEU A 166 -0.20 13.33 1.05
CA LEU A 166 1.19 12.94 0.76
C LEU A 166 2.12 13.52 1.82
N ARG A 167 3.30 12.93 1.99
CA ARG A 167 4.39 13.61 2.71
C ARG A 167 5.09 14.60 1.78
N THR A 168 5.67 15.65 2.35
CA THR A 168 6.35 16.72 1.61
C THR A 168 7.59 16.25 0.84
N ASN A 169 8.22 15.16 1.27
CA ASN A 169 9.42 14.58 0.66
C ASN A 169 9.15 13.55 -0.45
N MET A 170 7.90 13.32 -0.84
CA MET A 170 7.51 12.35 -1.87
C MET A 170 7.61 12.92 -3.29
N PHE A 171 8.79 13.45 -3.65
CA PHE A 171 8.99 14.25 -4.86
C PHE A 171 8.63 13.51 -6.15
N ASP A 172 8.99 12.23 -6.29
CA ASP A 172 8.67 11.44 -7.49
C ASP A 172 7.16 11.31 -7.67
N LEU A 173 6.45 10.90 -6.61
CA LEU A 173 4.99 10.77 -6.64
C LEU A 173 4.27 12.10 -6.90
N ILE A 174 4.73 13.18 -6.26
CA ILE A 174 4.17 14.52 -6.48
C ILE A 174 4.35 14.91 -7.96
N ASN A 175 5.54 14.70 -8.52
CA ASN A 175 5.83 15.02 -9.90
C ASN A 175 4.98 14.19 -10.88
N GLU A 176 4.84 12.89 -10.64
CA GLU A 176 4.00 12.01 -11.48
C GLU A 176 2.52 12.42 -11.40
N ILE A 177 2.00 12.78 -10.23
CA ILE A 177 0.61 13.27 -10.08
C ILE A 177 0.40 14.57 -10.84
N ILE A 178 1.32 15.54 -10.74
CA ILE A 178 1.19 16.86 -11.39
C ILE A 178 1.34 16.75 -12.90
N THR A 179 2.25 15.89 -13.37
CA THR A 179 2.55 15.73 -14.80
C THR A 179 1.71 14.65 -15.48
N PHE A 180 0.83 13.98 -14.73
CA PHE A 180 0.02 12.86 -15.20
C PHE A 180 -0.70 13.18 -16.51
N GLY A 181 -0.40 12.40 -17.55
CA GLY A 181 -0.91 12.62 -18.90
C GLY A 181 0.21 12.55 -19.95
N PRO A 182 0.06 13.27 -21.08
CA PRO A 182 1.01 13.18 -22.20
C PRO A 182 2.45 13.62 -21.89
N LYS A 183 2.65 14.41 -20.83
CA LYS A 183 3.95 14.99 -20.45
C LYS A 183 4.70 14.19 -19.38
N MET A 184 4.08 13.13 -18.86
CA MET A 184 4.62 12.29 -17.81
C MET A 184 5.78 11.43 -18.32
N SER A 185 6.92 11.46 -17.63
CA SER A 185 8.12 10.67 -17.99
C SER A 185 8.12 9.26 -17.40
N HIS A 186 7.58 9.11 -16.19
CA HIS A 186 7.47 7.85 -15.45
C HIS A 186 6.09 7.79 -14.79
N ASP A 187 5.57 6.59 -14.55
CA ASP A 187 4.25 6.40 -13.94
C ASP A 187 4.21 5.31 -12.86
N ASP A 188 5.37 4.79 -12.46
CA ASP A 188 5.49 3.66 -11.54
C ASP A 188 4.88 3.99 -10.15
N THR A 189 5.08 5.24 -9.67
CA THR A 189 4.59 5.63 -8.34
C THR A 189 3.10 5.93 -8.33
N ILE A 190 2.56 6.60 -9.35
CA ILE A 190 1.11 6.84 -9.44
C ILE A 190 0.35 5.54 -9.74
N GLU A 191 0.95 4.60 -10.46
CA GLU A 191 0.40 3.26 -10.63
C GLU A 191 0.40 2.45 -9.33
N SER A 192 1.49 2.48 -8.58
CA SER A 192 1.52 1.84 -7.25
C SER A 192 0.50 2.47 -6.30
N LEU A 193 0.28 3.79 -6.38
CA LEU A 193 -0.81 4.45 -5.67
C LEU A 193 -2.17 3.91 -6.10
N TYR A 194 -2.40 3.73 -7.41
CA TYR A 194 -3.61 3.10 -7.91
C TYR A 194 -3.80 1.71 -7.28
N TYR A 195 -2.83 0.79 -7.41
CA TYR A 195 -2.92 -0.57 -6.86
C TYR A 195 -3.12 -0.59 -5.34
N SER A 196 -2.50 0.34 -4.62
CA SER A 196 -2.66 0.47 -3.17
C SER A 196 -4.09 0.81 -2.74
N THR A 197 -4.91 1.35 -3.65
CA THR A 197 -6.28 1.80 -3.38
C THR A 197 -7.37 0.87 -3.93
N VAL A 198 -7.06 -0.06 -4.84
CA VAL A 198 -8.05 -0.91 -5.54
C VAL A 198 -8.92 -1.71 -4.56
N HIS A 199 -8.28 -2.37 -3.60
CA HIS A 199 -8.93 -3.20 -2.58
C HIS A 199 -8.95 -2.55 -1.20
N ALA A 200 -8.66 -1.24 -1.14
CA ALA A 200 -8.52 -0.53 0.12
C ALA A 200 -9.88 -0.10 0.66
N PHE A 201 -10.07 -0.24 1.98
CA PHE A 201 -11.33 0.07 2.64
C PHE A 201 -11.12 0.68 4.03
N PRO A 202 -12.03 1.57 4.48
CA PRO A 202 -11.94 2.20 5.79
C PRO A 202 -12.09 1.19 6.93
N PRO A 203 -11.45 1.39 8.09
CA PRO A 203 -11.67 0.58 9.26
C PRO A 203 -13.10 0.79 9.78
N ASN A 204 -13.71 -0.29 10.25
CA ASN A 204 -15.03 -0.23 10.88
C ASN A 204 -14.90 0.18 12.36
N MET A 205 -14.51 1.43 12.59
CA MET A 205 -14.33 2.02 13.93
C MET A 205 -15.37 3.11 14.17
N LYS A 206 -15.83 3.22 15.41
CA LYS A 206 -16.71 4.32 15.86
C LYS A 206 -16.02 5.15 16.90
N GLN A 207 -16.31 6.44 16.91
CA GLN A 207 -15.88 7.35 17.95
C GLN A 207 -16.93 7.37 19.06
N ASN A 208 -16.49 7.44 20.33
CA ASN A 208 -17.39 7.73 21.44
C ASN A 208 -18.00 9.14 21.32
N ASP A 209 -19.10 9.40 22.03
CA ASP A 209 -19.78 10.69 22.04
C ASP A 209 -18.85 11.84 22.50
N ASP A 210 -17.90 11.53 23.40
CA ASP A 210 -16.86 12.45 23.87
C ASP A 210 -15.74 12.69 22.84
N LYS A 211 -15.81 12.07 21.66
CA LYS A 211 -14.87 12.15 20.52
C LYS A 211 -13.39 11.83 20.81
N ARG A 212 -13.05 11.37 22.01
CA ARG A 212 -11.65 11.12 22.39
C ARG A 212 -11.15 9.71 22.13
N LYS A 213 -12.05 8.73 22.07
CA LYS A 213 -11.68 7.31 21.94
C LYS A 213 -12.41 6.63 20.79
N TRP A 214 -11.66 5.84 20.04
CA TRP A 214 -12.15 4.96 19.00
C TRP A 214 -12.38 3.56 19.57
N TYR A 215 -13.45 2.91 19.11
CA TYR A 215 -13.75 1.53 19.48
C TYR A 215 -14.33 0.76 18.30
N LYS A 216 -14.09 -0.56 18.31
CA LYS A 216 -14.68 -1.48 17.34
C LYS A 216 -16.12 -1.83 17.77
N PRO A 217 -17.16 -1.50 16.98
CA PRO A 217 -18.53 -1.81 17.36
C PRO A 217 -18.74 -3.33 17.41
N LYS A 218 -19.32 -3.83 18.51
CA LYS A 218 -19.69 -5.24 18.63
C LYS A 218 -20.81 -5.54 17.62
N ARG A 219 -20.61 -6.53 16.75
CA ARG A 219 -21.67 -7.02 15.85
C ARG A 219 -22.80 -7.60 16.72
N LYS A 220 -24.00 -7.03 16.63
CA LYS A 220 -25.20 -7.65 17.21
C LYS A 220 -25.62 -8.82 16.33
N ALA A 221 -25.85 -9.99 16.91
CA ALA A 221 -26.44 -11.11 16.18
C ALA A 221 -27.78 -10.66 15.58
N LYS A 222 -28.01 -10.95 14.30
CA LYS A 222 -29.30 -10.68 13.67
C LYS A 222 -30.36 -11.54 14.37
N SER A 223 -31.55 -10.97 14.57
CA SER A 223 -32.69 -11.74 15.08
C SER A 223 -33.00 -12.87 14.10
N TRP A 224 -33.11 -14.08 14.62
CA TRP A 224 -33.54 -15.30 13.92
C TRP A 224 -34.97 -15.19 13.37
N VAL A 225 -35.75 -14.20 13.84
CA VAL A 225 -37.12 -13.91 13.38
C VAL A 225 -37.15 -13.16 12.04
N THR A 226 -36.03 -12.55 11.64
CA THR A 226 -35.94 -11.71 10.43
C THR A 226 -34.90 -12.21 9.43
N ALA A 227 -34.46 -13.47 9.56
CA ALA A 227 -33.46 -14.11 8.70
C ALA A 227 -34.12 -15.07 7.70
#